data_AF-A0A7Y2MPM4-F1
#
_entry.id   AF-A0A7Y2MPM4-F1
#
_cell.length_a   1.000
_cell.length_b   1.000
_cell.length_c   1.000
_cell.angle_alpha   90.00
_cell.angle_beta   90.00
_cell.angle_gamma   90.00
#
_symmetry.space_group_name_H-M   'P 1'
#
loop_
_entity.id
_entity.type
_entity.pdbx_description
1 polymer ?
#
loop_
_entity_poly.entity_id
_entity_poly.type
_entity_poly.pdbx_seq_one_letter_code
_entity_poly.pdbx_strand_id
1 'polypeptide(L)'
;IQEYSWKSDEKYDLIVSNPPFFSGGTLSLNENKNNVKHTTRLSHGDLLIAVSRLIIKGGNFDVILPYIEGERFIELSQRYNLFPERITEVRSRKDMPIERLMISFSNKKVEVERSTLVLFVNGSDRTPTDDYKKLVSSFYLKF
;
A
#
# COMPACT_ATOMS: atom_id res chain seq x y z
N ILE A 1 -3.21 -11.50 9.20
CA ILE A 1 -3.13 -10.21 9.94
C ILE A 1 -4.25 -10.07 10.97
N GLN A 2 -5.54 -10.10 10.60
CA GLN A 2 -6.65 -9.96 11.58
C GLN A 2 -6.47 -10.90 12.78
N GLU A 3 -6.51 -12.22 12.58
CA GLU A 3 -6.38 -13.17 13.69
C GLU A 3 -5.03 -13.10 14.44
N TYR A 4 -3.93 -12.88 13.71
CA TYR A 4 -2.60 -12.76 14.31
C TYR A 4 -2.49 -11.53 15.21
N SER A 5 -3.05 -10.39 14.78
CA SER A 5 -3.03 -9.15 15.56
C SER A 5 -3.76 -9.28 16.89
N TRP A 6 -4.76 -10.16 16.98
CA TRP A 6 -5.49 -10.38 18.23
C TRP A 6 -4.75 -11.31 19.20
N LYS A 7 -3.92 -12.22 18.68
CA LYS A 7 -3.25 -13.29 19.44
C LYS A 7 -1.79 -12.99 19.77
N SER A 8 -1.17 -12.01 19.11
CA SER A 8 0.22 -11.65 19.32
C SER A 8 0.34 -10.27 19.96
N ASP A 9 1.18 -10.19 21.00
CA ASP A 9 1.64 -8.93 21.58
C ASP A 9 3.02 -8.52 21.03
N GLU A 10 3.58 -9.30 20.11
CA GLU A 10 4.82 -8.94 19.43
C GLU A 10 4.62 -7.66 18.61
N LYS A 11 5.60 -6.76 18.75
CA LYS A 11 5.63 -5.49 18.04
C LYS A 11 6.71 -5.50 16.99
N TYR A 12 6.45 -4.79 15.90
CA TYR A 12 7.30 -4.75 14.72
C TYR A 12 7.83 -3.34 14.47
N ASP A 13 9.10 -3.27 14.07
CA ASP A 13 9.75 -2.05 13.57
C ASP A 13 9.31 -1.71 12.15
N LEU A 14 8.99 -2.72 11.34
CA LEU A 14 8.46 -2.58 9.99
C LEU A 14 7.31 -3.55 9.73
N ILE A 15 6.21 -3.03 9.19
CA ILE A 15 5.10 -3.81 8.64
C ILE A 15 4.97 -3.47 7.16
N VAL A 16 4.91 -4.46 6.28
CA VAL A 16 4.74 -4.26 4.83
C VAL A 16 3.45 -4.93 4.36
N SER A 17 2.66 -4.24 3.55
CA SER A 17 1.45 -4.79 2.96
C SER A 17 1.28 -4.42 1.48
N ASN A 18 0.95 -5.41 0.66
CA ASN A 18 0.43 -5.21 -0.69
C ASN A 18 -1.00 -5.77 -0.71
N PRO A 19 -1.96 -5.07 -0.10
CA PRO A 19 -3.30 -5.61 0.08
C PRO A 19 -3.96 -5.83 -1.29
N PRO A 20 -4.73 -6.91 -1.47
CA PRO A 20 -5.40 -7.18 -2.72
C PRO A 20 -6.36 -6.04 -3.08
N PHE A 21 -6.26 -5.55 -4.32
CA PHE A 21 -7.01 -4.40 -4.83
C PHE A 21 -8.50 -4.74 -5.03
N PHE A 22 -9.29 -4.71 -3.96
CA PHE A 22 -10.75 -4.78 -4.08
C PHE A 22 -11.40 -3.72 -3.19
N SER A 23 -11.39 -2.49 -3.68
CA SER A 23 -12.39 -1.49 -3.27
C SER A 23 -13.77 -2.01 -3.68
N GLY A 24 -14.68 -2.17 -2.71
CA GLY A 24 -16.06 -2.57 -2.94
C GLY A 24 -16.85 -1.53 -3.74
N GLY A 25 -16.63 -1.50 -5.06
CA GLY A 25 -17.45 -0.75 -6.01
C GLY A 25 -18.51 -1.68 -6.59
N THR A 26 -19.77 -1.41 -6.23
CA THR A 26 -20.98 -2.17 -6.57
C THR A 26 -21.21 -3.42 -5.70
N LEU A 27 -21.87 -3.21 -4.56
CA LEU A 27 -22.93 -4.14 -4.17
C LEU A 27 -23.92 -4.12 -5.34
N SER A 28 -23.77 -5.03 -6.29
CA SER A 28 -24.83 -5.27 -7.25
C SER A 28 -26.04 -5.74 -6.44
N LEU A 29 -27.17 -5.09 -6.69
CA LEU A 29 -28.52 -5.45 -6.24
C LEU A 29 -28.97 -6.79 -6.84
N ASN A 30 -28.12 -7.82 -6.73
CA ASN A 30 -28.45 -9.18 -7.07
C ASN A 30 -28.04 -10.05 -5.88
N GLU A 31 -28.83 -9.89 -4.82
CA GLU A 31 -29.08 -10.92 -3.82
C GLU A 31 -29.43 -12.23 -4.55
N ASN A 32 -28.46 -13.11 -4.81
CA ASN A 32 -28.66 -14.56 -4.94
C ASN A 32 -27.41 -15.38 -5.35
N LYS A 33 -26.18 -14.90 -5.13
CA LYS A 33 -24.96 -15.74 -5.27
C LYS A 33 -23.93 -15.55 -4.13
N ASN A 34 -24.39 -15.20 -2.93
CA ASN A 34 -23.51 -14.83 -1.80
C ASN A 34 -23.01 -16.00 -0.93
N ASN A 35 -23.24 -17.27 -1.29
CA ASN A 35 -22.95 -18.41 -0.40
C ASN A 35 -21.63 -19.17 -0.65
N VAL A 36 -20.62 -18.61 -1.33
CA VAL A 36 -19.38 -19.39 -1.61
C VAL A 36 -18.06 -18.76 -1.13
N LYS A 37 -18.00 -17.52 -0.61
CA LYS A 37 -16.71 -16.97 -0.10
C LYS A 37 -16.87 -16.05 1.12
N HIS A 38 -17.21 -16.65 2.26
CA HIS A 38 -16.94 -16.08 3.59
C HIS A 38 -15.42 -16.09 3.92
N THR A 39 -14.55 -15.79 2.95
CA THR A 39 -13.18 -15.37 3.26
C THR A 39 -13.30 -13.92 3.73
N THR A 40 -13.20 -13.74 5.04
CA THR A 40 -13.01 -12.48 5.75
C THR A 40 -12.13 -11.51 4.95
N ARG A 41 -12.76 -10.61 4.17
CA ARG A 41 -12.06 -9.56 3.43
C ARG A 41 -11.51 -8.55 4.45
N LEU A 42 -10.19 -8.41 4.52
CA LEU A 42 -9.53 -7.41 5.35
C LEU A 42 -9.83 -6.02 4.77
N SER A 43 -10.67 -5.24 5.44
CA SER A 43 -10.93 -3.85 5.03
C SER A 43 -9.71 -2.96 5.31
N HIS A 44 -9.61 -1.79 4.67
CA HIS A 44 -8.55 -0.81 4.98
C HIS A 44 -8.57 -0.41 6.46
N GLY A 45 -9.76 -0.25 7.05
CA GLY A 45 -9.91 0.04 8.47
C GLY A 45 -9.36 -1.09 9.35
N ASP A 46 -9.68 -2.34 9.05
CA ASP A 46 -9.17 -3.48 9.81
C ASP A 46 -7.65 -3.63 9.70
N LEU A 47 -7.09 -3.35 8.51
CA LEU A 47 -5.65 -3.32 8.31
C LEU A 47 -5.01 -2.23 9.18
N LEU A 48 -5.55 -1.01 9.16
CA LEU A 48 -5.03 0.11 9.96
C LEU A 48 -5.12 -0.16 11.46
N ILE A 49 -6.20 -0.78 11.94
CA ILE A 49 -6.34 -1.21 13.35
C ILE A 49 -5.22 -2.19 13.70
N ALA A 50 -5.03 -3.22 12.88
CA ALA A 50 -4.03 -4.24 13.13
C ALA A 50 -2.61 -3.65 13.12
N VAL A 51 -2.30 -2.78 12.14
CA VAL A 51 -1.00 -2.09 12.04
C VAL A 51 -0.77 -1.20 13.26
N SER A 52 -1.74 -0.34 13.61
CA SER A 52 -1.62 0.55 14.77
C SER A 52 -1.40 -0.22 16.07
N ARG A 53 -1.95 -1.44 16.19
CA ARG A 53 -1.69 -2.31 17.34
C ARG A 53 -0.30 -2.94 17.29
N LEU A 54 0.17 -3.38 16.13
CA LEU A 54 1.37 -4.20 16.03
C LEU A 54 2.67 -3.40 15.82
N ILE A 55 2.60 -2.13 15.46
CA ILE A 55 3.78 -1.30 15.21
C ILE A 55 4.38 -0.76 16.51
N ILE A 56 5.71 -0.72 16.62
CA ILE A 56 6.40 -0.03 17.73
C ILE A 56 6.31 1.50 17.58
N LYS A 57 6.66 2.21 18.66
CA LYS A 57 6.86 3.66 18.57
C LYS A 57 8.05 3.97 17.66
N GLY A 58 7.81 4.74 16.60
CA GLY A 58 8.85 5.07 15.62
C GLY A 58 9.13 3.97 14.59
N GLY A 59 8.33 2.90 14.54
CA GLY A 59 8.34 1.95 13.44
C GLY A 59 7.58 2.49 12.22
N ASN A 60 7.69 1.75 11.11
CA ASN A 60 7.13 2.09 9.82
C ASN A 60 6.08 1.07 9.33
N PHE A 61 5.09 1.57 8.61
CA PHE A 61 4.14 0.78 7.86
C PHE A 61 4.17 1.16 6.39
N ASP A 62 4.59 0.23 5.54
CA ASP A 62 4.73 0.44 4.11
C ASP A 62 3.63 -0.28 3.35
N VAL A 63 2.96 0.44 2.45
CA VAL A 63 1.88 -0.09 1.63
C VAL A 63 1.99 0.37 0.19
N ILE A 64 1.60 -0.48 -0.75
CA ILE A 64 1.40 -0.11 -2.15
C ILE A 64 -0.07 -0.25 -2.53
N LEU A 65 -0.66 0.83 -3.08
CA LEU A 65 -2.07 0.92 -3.43
C LEU A 65 -2.25 1.58 -4.80
N PRO A 66 -3.34 1.31 -5.55
CA PRO A 66 -3.68 2.10 -6.73
C PRO A 66 -4.00 3.54 -6.29
N TYR A 67 -3.81 4.49 -7.21
CA TYR A 67 -3.80 5.91 -6.87
C TYR A 67 -5.01 6.38 -6.06
N ILE A 68 -6.23 6.08 -6.51
CA ILE A 68 -7.47 6.53 -5.86
C ILE A 68 -7.65 5.90 -4.47
N GLU A 69 -7.38 4.61 -4.35
CA GLU A 69 -7.45 3.90 -3.07
C GLU A 69 -6.36 4.36 -2.11
N GLY A 70 -5.17 4.69 -2.62
CA GLY A 70 -4.07 5.23 -1.83
C GLY A 70 -4.40 6.59 -1.21
N GLU A 71 -4.97 7.52 -1.98
CA GLU A 71 -5.45 8.80 -1.47
C GLU A 71 -6.50 8.62 -0.36
N ARG A 72 -7.50 7.75 -0.59
CA ARG A 72 -8.51 7.40 0.43
C ARG A 72 -7.89 6.75 1.68
N PHE A 73 -6.87 5.93 1.48
CA PHE A 73 -6.17 5.26 2.59
C PHE A 73 -5.40 6.26 3.45
N ILE A 74 -4.75 7.27 2.85
CA ILE A 74 -4.06 8.35 3.55
C ILE A 74 -5.04 9.17 4.40
N GLU A 75 -6.23 9.48 3.87
CA GLU A 75 -7.26 10.18 4.64
C GLU A 75 -7.73 9.34 5.85
N LEU A 76 -7.92 8.03 5.63
CA LEU A 76 -8.39 7.11 6.66
C LEU A 76 -7.31 6.87 7.74
N SER A 77 -6.04 6.76 7.37
CA SER A 77 -4.94 6.38 8.27
C SER A 77 -4.76 7.35 9.43
N GLN A 78 -5.05 8.63 9.23
CA GLN A 78 -4.91 9.67 10.25
C GLN A 78 -5.79 9.40 11.47
N ARG A 79 -6.95 8.77 11.28
CA ARG A 79 -7.86 8.38 12.38
C ARG A 79 -7.26 7.29 13.27
N TYR A 80 -6.25 6.59 12.79
CA TYR A 80 -5.54 5.51 13.49
C TYR A 80 -4.14 5.95 13.95
N ASN A 81 -3.87 7.25 14.02
CA ASN A 81 -2.58 7.82 14.42
C ASN A 81 -1.40 7.32 13.55
N LEU A 82 -1.68 7.09 12.26
CA LEU A 82 -0.70 6.75 11.23
C LEU A 82 -0.68 7.86 10.19
N PHE A 83 0.46 8.53 10.06
CA PHE A 83 0.65 9.67 9.17
C PHE A 83 1.66 9.32 8.09
N PRO A 84 1.43 9.74 6.83
CA PRO A 84 2.41 9.49 5.77
C PRO A 84 3.68 10.28 6.08
N GLU A 85 4.83 9.63 5.92
CA GLU A 85 6.14 10.29 5.95
C GLU A 85 6.78 10.30 4.57
N ARG A 86 6.47 9.32 3.72
CA ARG A 86 6.97 9.24 2.35
C ARG A 86 5.88 8.71 1.42
N ILE A 87 5.73 9.37 0.28
CA ILE A 87 4.83 8.96 -0.80
C ILE A 87 5.64 8.95 -2.10
N THR A 88 5.72 7.78 -2.73
CA THR A 88 6.27 7.64 -4.07
C THR A 88 5.13 7.38 -5.06
N GLU A 89 4.94 8.30 -5.99
CA GLU A 89 4.02 8.17 -7.10
C GLU A 89 4.63 7.27 -8.18
N VAL A 90 3.97 6.16 -8.49
CA VAL A 90 4.47 5.21 -9.49
C VAL A 90 3.74 5.43 -10.81
N ARG A 91 4.52 5.65 -11.87
CA ARG A 91 4.04 5.81 -13.24
C ARG A 91 4.67 4.74 -14.11
N SER A 92 3.91 4.17 -15.04
CA SER A 92 4.47 3.27 -16.05
C SER A 92 5.49 4.00 -16.95
N ARG A 93 5.19 5.24 -17.35
CA ARG A 93 6.05 6.14 -18.13
C ARG A 93 5.88 7.58 -17.67
N LYS A 94 6.82 8.46 -18.03
CA LYS A 94 6.84 9.87 -17.58
C LYS A 94 5.58 10.64 -17.95
N ASP A 95 4.99 10.34 -19.10
CA ASP A 95 3.79 10.97 -19.66
C ASP A 95 2.47 10.31 -19.24
N MET A 96 2.55 9.18 -18.52
CA MET A 96 1.37 8.44 -18.06
C MET A 96 0.86 8.96 -16.71
N PRO A 97 -0.43 8.78 -16.40
CA PRO A 97 -0.97 9.08 -15.09
C PRO A 97 -0.31 8.25 -13.98
N ILE A 98 -0.47 8.71 -12.75
CA ILE A 98 -0.07 7.95 -11.56
C ILE A 98 -0.98 6.73 -11.47
N GLU A 99 -0.36 5.54 -11.43
CA GLU A 99 -1.11 4.28 -11.34
C GLU A 99 -1.21 3.80 -9.90
N ARG A 100 -0.14 3.99 -9.13
CA ARG A 100 -0.01 3.50 -7.76
C ARG A 100 0.71 4.52 -6.89
N LEU A 101 0.43 4.45 -5.59
CA LEU A 101 1.19 5.09 -4.54
C LEU A 101 1.90 4.00 -3.73
N MET A 102 3.21 4.16 -3.53
CA MET A 102 3.92 3.50 -2.45
C MET A 102 3.98 4.49 -1.30
N ILE A 103 3.48 4.11 -0.14
CA ILE A 103 3.32 5.01 1.00
C ILE A 103 3.96 4.38 2.23
N SER A 104 4.83 5.13 2.88
CA SER A 104 5.35 4.82 4.20
C SER A 104 4.63 5.68 5.23
N PHE A 105 4.09 5.03 6.25
CA PHE A 105 3.43 5.65 7.38
C PHE A 105 4.26 5.46 8.64
N SER A 106 4.22 6.44 9.53
CA SER A 106 4.68 6.28 10.91
C SER A 106 3.71 6.93 11.88
N ASN A 107 3.94 6.73 13.18
CA ASN A 107 3.11 7.32 14.22
C ASN A 107 3.52 8.76 14.58
N LYS A 108 4.34 9.40 13.74
CA LYS A 108 4.81 10.77 13.90
C LYS A 108 4.27 11.61 12.76
N LYS A 109 3.80 12.81 13.08
CA LYS A 109 3.42 13.78 12.08
C LYS A 109 4.66 14.56 11.66
N VAL A 110 5.09 14.36 10.43
CA VAL A 110 6.28 15.00 9.82
C VAL A 110 5.90 15.62 8.48
N GLU A 111 6.83 16.38 7.90
CA GLU A 111 6.71 16.79 6.50
C GLU A 111 6.80 15.55 5.60
N VAL A 112 5.89 15.47 4.61
CA VAL A 112 5.80 14.30 3.74
C VAL A 112 6.81 14.41 2.61
N GLU A 113 7.76 13.49 2.56
CA GLU A 113 8.67 13.33 1.43
C GLU A 113 7.89 12.80 0.21
N ARG A 114 7.88 13.56 -0.89
CA ARG A 114 7.22 13.14 -2.13
C ARG A 114 8.25 12.90 -3.23
N SER A 115 8.09 11.78 -3.92
CA SER A 115 8.94 11.38 -5.05
C SER A 115 8.11 10.73 -6.15
N THR A 116 8.70 10.55 -7.32
CA THR A 116 8.08 9.85 -8.44
C THR A 116 9.02 8.74 -8.93
N LEU A 117 8.47 7.54 -9.13
CA LEU A 117 9.15 6.43 -9.77
C LEU A 117 8.51 6.18 -11.14
N VAL A 118 9.32 6.31 -12.19
CA VAL A 118 8.93 5.94 -13.55
C VAL A 118 9.49 4.56 -13.86
N LEU A 119 8.65 3.60 -14.24
CA LEU A 119 9.08 2.21 -14.44
C LEU A 119 9.83 2.00 -15.76
N PHE A 120 9.34 2.59 -16.86
CA PHE A 120 9.87 2.35 -18.20
C PHE A 120 10.21 3.66 -18.91
N VAL A 121 11.34 3.65 -19.63
CA VAL A 121 11.80 4.78 -20.45
C VAL A 121 10.83 5.02 -21.61
N ASN A 122 10.48 3.95 -22.33
CA ASN A 122 9.63 3.96 -23.52
C ASN A 122 8.48 2.93 -23.40
N GLY A 123 7.43 3.08 -24.20
CA GLY A 123 6.27 2.17 -24.19
C GLY A 123 6.42 0.92 -25.05
N SER A 124 7.29 0.94 -26.05
CA SER A 124 7.40 -0.12 -27.07
C SER A 124 8.30 -1.28 -26.65
N ASP A 125 9.39 -1.00 -25.95
CA ASP A 125 10.43 -1.98 -25.62
C ASP A 125 10.46 -2.37 -24.13
N ARG A 126 9.64 -1.72 -23.30
CA ARG A 126 9.61 -1.89 -21.83
C ARG A 126 11.01 -1.80 -21.20
N THR A 127 11.89 -0.97 -21.74
CA THR A 127 13.21 -0.73 -21.16
C THR A 127 13.04 -0.11 -19.76
N PRO A 128 13.48 -0.78 -18.69
CA PRO A 128 13.31 -0.26 -17.34
C PRO A 128 14.25 0.92 -17.09
N THR A 129 13.79 1.91 -16.33
CA THR A 129 14.62 3.04 -15.90
C THR A 129 15.70 2.59 -14.92
N ASP A 130 16.77 3.38 -14.77
CA ASP A 130 17.83 3.06 -13.83
C ASP A 130 17.35 3.12 -12.36
N ASP A 131 16.44 4.03 -12.03
CA ASP A 131 15.79 4.10 -10.72
C ASP A 131 14.99 2.84 -10.43
N TYR A 132 14.22 2.34 -11.42
CA TYR A 132 13.47 1.10 -11.27
C TYR A 132 14.41 -0.09 -11.12
N LYS A 133 15.43 -0.23 -11.97
CA LYS A 133 16.44 -1.29 -11.88
C LYS A 133 17.10 -1.30 -10.50
N LYS A 134 17.53 -0.14 -9.99
CA LYS A 134 18.16 0.00 -8.68
C LYS A 134 17.24 -0.42 -7.54
N LEU A 135 15.94 -0.10 -7.64
CA LEU A 135 14.97 -0.49 -6.62
C LEU A 135 14.79 -2.01 -6.54
N VAL A 136 14.82 -2.71 -7.68
CA VAL A 136 14.51 -4.14 -7.75
C VAL A 136 15.72 -5.05 -7.90
N SER A 137 16.93 -4.50 -8.04
CA SER A 137 18.17 -5.26 -8.28
C SER A 137 18.51 -6.26 -7.17
N SER A 138 18.08 -6.01 -5.94
CA SER A 138 18.28 -6.95 -4.82
C SER A 138 17.38 -8.19 -4.91
N PHE A 139 16.32 -8.16 -5.74
CA PHE A 139 15.32 -9.22 -5.85
C PHE A 139 15.36 -9.96 -7.19
N TYR A 140 15.78 -9.29 -8.27
CA TYR A 140 15.83 -9.88 -9.60
C TYR A 140 17.27 -10.08 -10.05
N LEU A 141 17.59 -11.32 -10.40
CA LEU A 141 18.91 -11.72 -10.91
C LEU A 141 19.15 -11.34 -12.38
N LYS A 142 18.19 -10.67 -13.04
CA LYS A 142 18.25 -10.34 -14.47
C LYS A 142 17.78 -8.91 -14.71
N PHE A 143 18.74 -7.99 -14.77
CA PHE A 143 18.63 -6.66 -15.38
C PHE A 143 19.93 -6.32 -16.10
#